data_AF-A0A182JNM7-F1
#
_entry.id   AF-A0A182JNM7-F1
#
_cell.length_a   1.000
_cell.length_b   1.000
_cell.length_c   1.000
_cell.angle_alpha   90.00
_cell.angle_beta   90.00
_cell.angle_gamma   90.00
#
_symmetry.space_group_name_H-M   'P 1'
#
loop_
_entity.id
_entity.type
_entity.pdbx_description
1 polymer ?
#
loop_
_entity_poly.entity_id
_entity_poly.type
_entity_poly.pdbx_seq_one_letter_code
_entity_poly.pdbx_strand_id
1 'polypeptide(L)'
;MGIVHRRITLTVFVHCLKLRFCASAFLAYYCSYVLAWKRGIAILTAGSVKVTPDPRVRLVNGYSLQIRDAVPQDAGDYICQIAMLDPREITHHVEILGK
;
A
#
# COMPACT_ATOMS: atom_id res chain seq x y z
N MET A 1 18.00 -4.19 7.88
CA MET A 1 16.66 -3.56 7.90
C MET A 1 15.72 -4.49 7.12
N GLY A 2 15.25 -5.55 7.78
CA GLY A 2 14.62 -6.71 7.11
C GLY A 2 13.11 -6.56 6.99
N ILE A 3 12.60 -6.60 5.77
CA ILE A 3 11.16 -6.67 5.48
C ILE A 3 10.76 -8.14 5.64
N VAL A 4 9.75 -8.39 6.48
CA VAL A 4 9.40 -9.69 7.06
C VAL A 4 8.94 -10.69 5.99
N HIS A 5 9.71 -11.78 5.83
CA HIS A 5 9.24 -13.07 5.32
C HIS A 5 8.40 -13.77 6.39
N ARG A 6 7.12 -14.08 6.12
CA ARG A 6 6.44 -15.28 6.68
C ARG A 6 5.39 -15.81 5.72
N ARG A 7 5.47 -17.13 5.50
CA ARG A 7 4.62 -17.99 4.66
C ARG A 7 3.15 -17.99 5.12
N ILE A 8 2.26 -17.85 4.11
CA ILE A 8 0.90 -18.42 3.97
C ILE A 8 -0.25 -17.68 4.70
N THR A 9 -0.98 -16.83 3.96
CA THR A 9 -2.41 -16.97 3.59
C THR A 9 -2.88 -15.69 2.87
N LEU A 10 -2.86 -15.67 1.53
CA LEU A 10 -3.73 -14.85 0.64
C LEU A 10 -4.10 -13.43 1.11
N THR A 11 -3.16 -12.67 1.67
CA THR A 11 -3.29 -11.25 2.00
C THR A 11 -1.89 -10.67 2.12
N VAL A 12 -1.49 -9.92 1.11
CA VAL A 12 -0.29 -9.09 1.17
C VAL A 12 -0.64 -7.86 1.98
N PHE A 13 -0.07 -7.68 3.18
CA PHE A 13 -0.15 -6.41 3.90
C PHE A 13 1.06 -5.57 3.53
N VAL A 14 0.85 -4.63 2.61
CA VAL A 14 1.90 -3.68 2.27
C VAL A 14 1.84 -2.53 3.27
N HIS A 15 2.75 -2.53 4.25
CA HIS A 15 2.80 -1.51 5.29
C HIS A 15 3.60 -0.31 4.77
N CYS A 16 2.91 0.80 4.50
CA CYS A 16 3.53 2.06 4.13
C CYS A 16 4.24 2.61 5.39
N LEU A 17 5.51 2.24 5.57
CA LEU A 17 6.27 2.54 6.78
C LEU A 17 6.52 4.04 6.88
N LYS A 18 5.65 4.70 7.65
CA LYS A 18 5.78 6.02 8.31
C LYS A 18 7.10 6.75 7.99
N LEU A 19 7.07 7.59 6.96
CA LEU A 19 8.17 8.49 6.65
C LEU A 19 8.29 9.55 7.74
N ARG A 20 9.52 9.67 8.25
CA ARG A 20 10.01 10.59 9.29
C ARG A 20 9.89 12.10 8.95
N PHE A 21 8.95 12.50 8.10
CA PHE A 21 8.85 13.87 7.56
C PHE A 21 7.65 14.68 8.07
N CYS A 22 6.82 14.11 8.94
CA CYS A 22 5.90 14.88 9.79
C CYS A 22 6.47 14.96 11.22
N ALA A 23 7.77 15.25 11.35
CA ALA A 23 8.53 15.17 12.60
C ALA A 23 8.99 16.54 13.13
N SER A 24 8.25 17.62 12.85
CA SER A 24 8.14 18.71 13.82
C SER A 24 6.80 18.52 14.54
N ALA A 25 6.86 18.07 15.80
CA ALA A 25 5.70 17.77 16.65
C ALA A 25 4.70 18.94 16.78
N PHE A 26 5.09 20.14 16.34
CA PHE A 26 4.28 21.36 16.29
C PHE A 26 3.26 21.42 15.13
N LEU A 27 3.40 20.60 14.07
CA LEU A 27 2.52 20.65 12.87
C LEU A 27 1.77 19.35 12.55
N ALA A 28 1.91 18.30 13.37
CA ALA A 28 1.26 17.00 13.13
C ALA A 28 -0.28 17.05 13.06
N TYR A 29 -0.89 18.11 13.59
CA TYR A 29 -2.34 18.34 13.55
C TYR A 29 -2.86 18.81 12.18
N TYR A 30 -1.99 19.33 11.30
CA TYR A 30 -2.37 19.93 10.00
C TYR A 30 -1.91 19.13 8.78
N CYS A 31 -1.21 18.02 8.96
CA CYS A 31 -0.75 17.21 7.84
C CYS A 31 -1.86 16.25 7.39
N SER A 32 -2.86 16.77 6.69
CA SER A 32 -3.80 15.93 5.94
C SER A 32 -3.06 15.31 4.75
N TYR A 33 -3.04 13.99 4.68
CA TYR A 33 -2.47 13.25 3.56
C TYR A 33 -3.51 12.31 2.99
N VAL A 34 -3.43 12.05 1.70
CA VAL A 34 -4.24 11.01 1.04
C VAL A 34 -3.32 9.90 0.58
N LEU A 35 -3.65 8.66 0.92
CA LEU A 35 -2.90 7.49 0.49
C LEU A 35 -3.57 6.88 -0.74
N ALA A 36 -2.78 6.61 -1.78
CA ALA A 36 -3.21 5.88 -2.95
C ALA A 36 -2.35 4.64 -3.17
N TRP A 37 -2.98 3.53 -3.51
CA TRP A 37 -2.28 2.31 -3.95
C TRP A 37 -2.30 2.24 -5.46
N LYS A 38 -1.16 1.99 -6.09
CA LYS A 38 -1.06 1.82 -7.54
C LYS A 38 -0.25 0.59 -7.93
N ARG A 39 -0.52 0.07 -9.12
CA ARG A 39 0.23 -1.00 -9.78
C ARG A 39 0.38 -0.64 -11.25
N GLY A 40 1.63 -0.43 -11.70
CA GLY A 40 1.89 0.16 -13.02
C GLY A 40 1.21 1.53 -13.16
N ILE A 41 0.35 1.67 -14.18
CA ILE A 41 -0.44 2.89 -14.42
C ILE A 41 -1.81 2.89 -13.71
N ALA A 42 -2.21 1.78 -13.10
CA ALA A 42 -3.55 1.61 -12.53
C ALA A 42 -3.59 2.01 -11.05
N ILE A 43 -4.52 2.90 -10.69
CA ILE A 43 -4.85 3.20 -9.29
C ILE A 43 -5.79 2.10 -8.76
N LEU A 44 -5.39 1.45 -7.67
CA LEU A 44 -6.17 0.42 -6.99
C LEU A 44 -7.12 1.04 -5.97
N THR A 45 -6.62 1.95 -5.15
CA THR A 45 -7.39 2.69 -4.14
C THR A 45 -6.89 4.13 -4.02
N ALA A 46 -7.77 5.05 -3.65
CA ALA A 46 -7.44 6.44 -3.33
C ALA A 46 -8.22 6.88 -2.08
N GLY A 47 -7.51 7.12 -0.97
CA GLY A 47 -8.14 7.23 0.35
C GLY A 47 -8.96 5.99 0.65
N SER A 48 -10.17 6.15 1.19
CA SER A 48 -11.10 5.06 1.45
C SER A 48 -11.81 4.51 0.20
N VAL A 49 -11.62 5.12 -0.97
CA VAL A 49 -12.32 4.73 -2.21
C VAL A 49 -11.55 3.64 -2.93
N LYS A 50 -12.22 2.52 -3.23
CA LYS A 50 -11.71 1.48 -4.11
C LYS A 50 -11.97 1.89 -5.57
N VAL A 51 -10.91 1.92 -6.38
CA VAL A 51 -10.97 2.28 -7.81
C VAL A 51 -10.89 1.04 -8.69
N THR A 52 -10.15 0.02 -8.26
CA THR A 52 -10.04 -1.24 -9.01
C THR A 52 -11.37 -2.00 -9.06
N PRO A 53 -11.73 -2.60 -10.22
CA PRO A 53 -12.88 -3.48 -10.33
C PRO A 53 -12.66 -4.84 -9.63
N ASP A 54 -11.42 -5.20 -9.30
CA ASP A 54 -11.10 -6.48 -8.66
C ASP A 54 -11.82 -6.57 -7.28
N PRO A 55 -12.72 -7.56 -7.07
CA PRO A 55 -13.43 -7.72 -5.80
C PRO A 55 -12.54 -8.23 -4.66
N ARG A 56 -11.37 -8.82 -4.98
CA ARG A 56 -10.42 -9.36 -4.01
C ARG A 56 -9.58 -8.30 -3.34
N VAL A 57 -9.43 -7.13 -3.98
CA VAL A 57 -8.62 -6.01 -3.50
C VAL A 57 -9.43 -5.16 -2.52
N ARG A 58 -8.85 -4.88 -1.35
CA ARG A 58 -9.46 -4.06 -0.30
C ARG A 58 -8.42 -3.18 0.39
N LEU A 59 -8.85 -2.04 0.91
CA LEU A 59 -8.06 -1.24 1.83
C LEU A 59 -8.45 -1.60 3.26
N VAL A 60 -7.48 -1.95 4.09
CA VAL A 60 -7.63 -2.33 5.50
C VAL A 60 -6.97 -1.24 6.35
N ASN A 61 -7.66 -0.83 7.42
CA ASN A 61 -7.21 0.21 8.36
C ASN A 61 -6.89 1.57 7.72
N GLY A 62 -7.32 1.81 6.48
CA GLY A 62 -7.08 3.08 5.77
C GLY A 62 -5.69 3.24 5.15
N TYR A 63 -4.80 2.26 5.28
CA TYR A 63 -3.43 2.36 4.74
C TYR A 63 -2.89 1.06 4.14
N SER A 64 -3.39 -0.10 4.54
CA SER A 64 -2.89 -1.39 4.04
C SER A 64 -3.74 -1.89 2.87
N LEU A 65 -3.11 -2.13 1.72
CA LEU A 65 -3.74 -2.91 0.68
C LEU A 65 -3.83 -4.37 1.14
N GLN A 66 -4.94 -5.04 0.88
CA GLN A 66 -5.15 -6.48 1.01
C GLN A 66 -5.60 -7.02 -0.35
N ILE A 67 -5.01 -8.13 -0.78
CA ILE A 67 -5.45 -8.90 -1.96
C ILE A 67 -5.80 -10.29 -1.47
N ARG A 68 -7.09 -10.63 -1.52
CA ARG A 68 -7.60 -11.97 -1.17
C ARG A 68 -7.35 -12.94 -2.33
N ASP A 69 -7.29 -14.22 -2.00
CA ASP A 69 -7.12 -15.31 -2.98
C ASP A 69 -6.01 -14.99 -4.02
N ALA A 70 -4.86 -14.53 -3.52
CA ALA A 70 -3.74 -14.09 -4.35
C ALA A 70 -3.21 -15.22 -5.23
N VAL A 71 -3.06 -14.95 -6.51
CA VAL A 71 -2.55 -15.86 -7.54
C VAL A 71 -1.17 -15.40 -8.01
N PRO A 72 -0.36 -16.24 -8.67
CA PRO A 72 0.97 -15.85 -9.14
C PRO A 72 0.99 -14.57 -10.00
N GLN A 73 -0.09 -14.29 -10.72
CA GLN A 73 -0.27 -13.08 -11.53
C GLN A 73 -0.40 -11.79 -10.70
N ASP A 74 -0.67 -11.91 -9.40
CA ASP A 74 -0.72 -10.76 -8.49
C ASP A 74 0.69 -10.31 -8.04
N ALA A 75 1.74 -11.08 -8.36
CA ALA A 75 3.13 -10.72 -8.08
C ALA A 75 3.58 -9.47 -8.85
N GLY A 76 4.58 -8.78 -8.31
CA GLY A 76 5.20 -7.59 -8.90
C GLY A 76 5.16 -6.38 -7.99
N ASP A 77 5.39 -5.21 -8.57
CA ASP A 77 5.58 -3.98 -7.80
C ASP A 77 4.27 -3.22 -7.55
N TYR A 78 4.03 -2.93 -6.28
CA TYR A 78 2.95 -2.09 -5.80
C TYR A 78 3.53 -0.83 -5.21
N ILE A 79 2.90 0.32 -5.47
CA ILE A 79 3.40 1.59 -4.96
C ILE A 79 2.36 2.19 -4.03
N CYS A 80 2.79 2.51 -2.81
CA CYS A 80 2.07 3.38 -1.89
C CYS A 80 2.46 4.83 -2.24
N GLN A 81 1.51 5.61 -2.73
CA GLN A 81 1.68 7.03 -2.97
C GLN A 81 1.02 7.81 -1.83
N ILE A 82 1.80 8.69 -1.21
CA ILE A 82 1.35 9.60 -0.16
C ILE A 82 1.24 10.98 -0.82
N ALA A 83 0.01 11.39 -1.10
CA ALA A 83 -0.29 12.71 -1.61
C ALA A 83 -0.25 13.71 -0.45
N MET A 84 0.80 14.52 -0.44
CA MET A 84 0.98 15.71 0.38
C MET A 84 1.52 16.84 -0.52
N LEU A 85 1.92 17.99 0.04
CA LEU A 85 2.49 19.09 -0.73
C LEU A 85 3.70 18.65 -1.59
N ASP A 86 4.52 17.76 -1.03
CA ASP A 86 5.61 17.07 -1.73
C ASP A 86 5.28 15.56 -1.80
N PRO A 87 4.74 15.04 -2.92
CA PRO A 87 4.26 13.67 -2.99
C PRO A 87 5.38 12.66 -2.85
N ARG A 88 5.13 11.58 -2.10
CA ARG A 88 6.12 10.52 -1.89
C ARG A 88 5.60 9.17 -2.33
N GLU A 89 6.50 8.37 -2.86
CA GLU A 89 6.20 7.03 -3.35
C GLU A 89 7.09 6.01 -2.67
N ILE A 90 6.48 4.89 -2.28
CA ILE A 90 7.18 3.75 -1.70
C ILE A 90 6.82 2.53 -2.54
N THR A 91 7.83 1.95 -3.19
CA THR A 91 7.67 0.73 -3.98
C THR A 91 7.81 -0.50 -3.08
N HIS A 92 6.89 -1.43 -3.25
CA HIS A 92 6.82 -2.69 -2.53
C HIS A 92 6.79 -3.83 -3.54
N HIS A 93 7.81 -4.67 -3.48
CA HIS A 93 7.90 -5.86 -4.30
C HIS A 93 7.12 -7.00 -3.66
N VAL A 94 6.16 -7.57 -4.38
CA VAL A 94 5.32 -8.68 -3.94
C VAL A 94 5.71 -9.94 -4.69
N GLU A 95 6.12 -10.95 -3.93
CA GLU A 95 6.37 -12.30 -4.43
C GLU A 95 5.25 -13.24 -3.97
N ILE A 96 4.75 -14.06 -4.90
CA ILE A 96 3.77 -15.10 -4.61
C ILE A 96 4.49 -16.43 -4.65
N LEU A 97 4.69 -17.03 -3.48
CA LEU A 97 5.30 -18.35 -3.37
C LEU A 97 4.24 -19.40 -3.73
N GLY A 98 4.44 -20.07 -4.87
CA GLY A 98 3.70 -21.28 -5.23
C GLY A 98 3.98 -22.41 -4.25
N LYS A 99 3.14 -23.44 -4.26
CA LYS A 99 3.48 -24.74 -3.66
C LYS A 99 4.53 -25.44 -4.51
#